data_AF-A0A093FFJ7-F1
#
_entry.id   AF-A0A093FFJ7-F1
#
_cell.length_a   1.000
_cell.length_b   1.000
_cell.length_c   1.000
_cell.angle_alpha   90.00
_cell.angle_beta   90.00
_cell.angle_gamma   90.00
#
_symmetry.space_group_name_H-M   'P 1'
#
loop_
_entity.id
_entity.type
_entity.pdbx_description
1 polymer ?
#
loop_
_entity_poly.entity_id
_entity_poly.type
_entity_poly.pdbx_seq_one_letter_code
_entity_poly.pdbx_strand_id
1 'polypeptide(L)'
;RDRGQVKCKFRTLNFRKAKFQLFKELVNRTPWETALRDKGAEQSRQIFKDAYHTAQELSIHRCKKSGKNSKRPSSMSQDLLIKLKGGKEMHRQRKQGQVSSGEYRDAARLCRDGVRKAKVQLKLNLARDAKNNKKGFYRYVSQERKVKESVCPLMNTTGKLVTTDEEKAEVLNNTFASVFTGSPSSHTS
;
A
#
# COMPACT_ATOMS: atom_id res chain seq x y z
N ARG A 1 -26.29 -4.69 2.60
CA ARG A 1 -25.51 -5.44 1.58
C ARG A 1 -24.16 -5.79 2.17
N ASP A 2 -24.05 -7.04 2.56
CA ASP A 2 -22.88 -7.61 3.21
C ASP A 2 -21.69 -7.59 2.24
N ARG A 3 -20.66 -6.83 2.59
CA ARG A 3 -19.45 -6.71 1.76
C ARG A 3 -18.54 -7.84 2.16
N GLY A 4 -18.55 -8.91 1.35
CA GLY A 4 -17.62 -10.04 1.45
C GLY A 4 -16.21 -9.54 1.73
N GLN A 5 -15.78 -9.67 2.97
CA GLN A 5 -14.44 -9.33 3.39
C GLN A 5 -13.51 -10.31 2.69
N VAL A 6 -12.69 -9.81 1.77
CA VAL A 6 -11.55 -10.58 1.24
C VAL A 6 -10.67 -10.91 2.44
N LYS A 7 -10.70 -12.18 2.87
CA LYS A 7 -9.95 -12.68 4.01
C LYS A 7 -8.45 -12.46 3.75
N CYS A 8 -7.86 -11.45 4.39
CA CYS A 8 -6.40 -11.30 4.41
C CYS A 8 -5.81 -12.50 5.17
N LYS A 9 -5.01 -13.32 4.48
CA LYS A 9 -4.36 -14.51 5.04
C LYS A 9 -3.32 -14.18 6.11
N PHE A 10 -2.82 -12.93 6.15
CA PHE A 10 -1.82 -12.49 7.10
C PHE A 10 -2.44 -11.79 8.32
N ARG A 11 -2.21 -12.38 9.51
CA ARG A 11 -2.51 -11.76 10.82
C ARG A 11 -1.27 -11.03 11.31
N THR A 12 -1.38 -9.75 11.63
CA THR A 12 -0.29 -8.93 12.17
C THR A 12 -0.59 -8.56 13.62
N LEU A 13 0.42 -8.55 14.48
CA LEU A 13 0.30 -8.10 15.87
C LEU A 13 -0.01 -6.61 15.93
N ASN A 14 -1.01 -6.23 16.72
CA ASN A 14 -1.41 -4.83 16.89
C ASN A 14 -0.80 -4.21 18.16
N PHE A 15 0.44 -3.76 18.03
CA PHE A 15 1.18 -3.14 19.14
C PHE A 15 0.55 -1.84 19.66
N ARG A 16 -0.28 -1.15 18.87
CA ARG A 16 -0.98 0.07 19.33
C ARG A 16 -2.03 -0.21 20.41
N LYS A 17 -2.54 -1.44 20.47
CA LYS A 17 -3.53 -1.88 21.48
C LYS A 17 -2.95 -2.94 22.41
N ALA A 18 -1.63 -3.09 22.47
CA ALA A 18 -0.98 -4.06 23.32
C ALA A 18 -1.14 -3.66 24.81
N LYS A 19 -1.47 -4.63 25.65
CA LYS A 19 -1.48 -4.46 27.12
C LYS A 19 -0.09 -4.81 27.67
N PHE A 20 0.84 -3.87 27.59
CA PHE A 20 2.24 -4.10 27.99
C PHE A 20 2.41 -4.48 29.46
N GLN A 21 1.57 -3.94 30.35
CA GLN A 21 1.61 -4.32 31.77
C GLN A 21 1.26 -5.80 31.97
N LEU A 22 0.20 -6.27 31.31
CA LEU A 22 -0.19 -7.68 31.32
C LEU A 22 0.90 -8.56 30.70
N PHE A 23 1.56 -8.11 29.63
CA PHE A 23 2.68 -8.85 29.04
C PHE A 23 3.83 -9.03 30.04
N LYS A 24 4.22 -7.94 30.71
CA LYS A 24 5.30 -7.97 31.72
C LYS A 24 4.95 -8.87 32.89
N GLU A 25 3.70 -8.81 33.37
CA GLU A 25 3.21 -9.67 34.44
C GLU A 25 3.25 -11.16 34.07
N LEU A 26 2.79 -11.52 32.86
CA LEU A 26 2.81 -12.90 32.38
C LEU A 26 4.23 -13.47 32.26
N VAL A 27 5.18 -12.66 31.76
CA VAL A 27 6.59 -13.06 31.65
C VAL A 27 7.22 -13.21 33.04
N ASN A 28 6.93 -12.29 33.97
CA ASN A 28 7.49 -12.32 35.32
C ASN A 28 6.89 -13.42 36.21
N ARG A 29 5.66 -13.88 35.92
CA ARG A 29 5.02 -14.97 36.65
C ARG A 29 5.61 -16.34 36.33
N THR A 30 6.37 -16.46 35.25
CA THR A 30 7.00 -17.74 34.87
C THR A 30 8.16 -18.03 35.83
N PRO A 31 8.19 -19.21 36.48
CA PRO A 31 9.25 -19.57 37.43
C PRO A 31 10.52 -19.98 36.69
N TRP A 32 11.24 -18.99 36.17
CA TRP A 32 12.41 -19.17 35.29
C TRP A 32 13.51 -20.03 35.91
N GLU A 33 13.77 -19.88 37.22
CA GLU A 33 14.79 -20.67 37.91
C GLU A 33 14.50 -22.16 37.88
N THR A 34 13.23 -22.56 38.05
CA THR A 34 12.82 -23.96 37.98
C THR A 34 12.69 -24.43 36.54
N ALA A 35 12.14 -23.60 35.66
CA ALA A 35 11.89 -23.94 34.26
C ALA A 35 13.19 -24.16 33.46
N LEU A 36 14.26 -23.46 33.85
CA LEU A 36 15.58 -23.53 33.21
C LEU A 36 16.57 -24.42 33.96
N ARG A 37 16.21 -24.94 35.14
CA ARG A 37 17.04 -25.87 35.92
C ARG A 37 17.31 -27.13 35.11
N ASP A 38 18.57 -27.52 35.04
CA ASP A 38 19.06 -28.72 34.34
C ASP A 38 18.78 -28.74 32.82
N LYS A 39 18.50 -27.58 32.21
CA LYS A 39 18.29 -27.43 30.76
C LYS A 39 19.54 -26.90 30.07
N GLY A 40 19.90 -27.53 28.95
CA GLY A 40 20.96 -27.03 28.06
C GLY A 40 20.54 -25.72 27.37
N ALA A 41 21.53 -24.97 26.86
CA ALA A 41 21.30 -23.63 26.30
C ALA A 41 20.20 -23.56 25.23
N GLU A 42 20.14 -24.54 24.32
CA GLU A 42 19.12 -24.55 23.25
C GLU A 42 17.72 -24.87 23.77
N GLN A 43 17.60 -25.77 24.75
CA GLN A 43 16.33 -26.08 25.41
C GLN A 43 15.82 -24.88 26.22
N SER A 44 16.71 -24.24 26.97
CA SER A 44 16.42 -23.01 27.73
C SER A 44 15.93 -21.88 26.81
N ARG A 45 16.57 -21.71 25.66
CA ARG A 45 16.16 -20.75 24.63
C ARG A 45 14.77 -21.06 24.06
N GLN A 46 14.46 -22.35 23.83
CA GLN A 46 13.15 -22.74 23.32
C GLN A 46 12.04 -22.48 24.35
N ILE A 47 12.27 -22.85 25.61
CA ILE A 47 11.34 -22.60 26.73
C ILE A 47 11.05 -21.10 26.85
N PHE A 48 12.09 -20.26 26.76
CA PHE A 48 11.92 -18.81 26.77
C PHE A 48 11.08 -18.31 25.59
N LYS A 49 11.38 -18.78 24.36
CA LYS A 49 10.60 -18.39 23.17
C LYS A 49 9.13 -18.77 23.30
N ASP A 50 8.83 -19.97 23.79
CA ASP A 50 7.46 -20.46 23.91
C ASP A 50 6.66 -19.65 24.94
N ALA A 51 7.26 -19.38 26.10
CA ALA A 51 6.67 -18.52 27.12
C ALA A 51 6.47 -17.08 26.63
N TYR A 52 7.45 -16.52 25.90
CA TYR A 52 7.35 -15.19 25.30
C TYR A 52 6.21 -15.10 24.28
N HIS A 53 6.11 -16.08 23.38
CA HIS A 53 5.05 -16.12 22.38
C HIS A 53 3.67 -16.32 23.02
N THR A 54 3.58 -17.13 24.07
CA THR A 54 2.34 -17.31 24.85
C THR A 54 1.90 -15.98 25.48
N ALA A 55 2.83 -15.28 26.15
CA ALA A 55 2.55 -13.96 26.73
C ALA A 55 2.15 -12.95 25.64
N GLN A 56 2.79 -13.00 24.48
CA GLN A 56 2.51 -12.14 23.33
C GLN A 56 1.11 -12.37 22.75
N GLU A 57 0.65 -13.62 22.66
CA GLU A 57 -0.70 -13.94 22.18
C GLU A 57 -1.80 -13.46 23.13
N LEU A 58 -1.57 -13.54 24.44
CA LEU A 58 -2.52 -13.11 25.47
C LEU A 58 -2.60 -11.58 25.63
N SER A 59 -1.49 -10.88 25.41
CA SER A 59 -1.39 -9.43 25.65
C SER A 59 -1.51 -8.57 24.40
N ILE A 60 -1.23 -9.12 23.22
CA ILE A 60 -1.25 -8.39 21.94
C ILE A 60 -2.27 -9.02 21.00
N HIS A 61 -3.40 -8.33 20.83
CA HIS A 61 -4.42 -8.78 19.90
C HIS A 61 -3.88 -8.83 18.45
N ARG A 62 -4.02 -9.98 17.79
CA ARG A 62 -3.69 -10.14 16.36
C ARG A 62 -4.80 -9.53 15.52
N CYS A 63 -4.49 -8.42 14.85
CA CYS A 63 -5.43 -7.80 13.91
C CYS A 63 -5.20 -8.33 12.50
N LYS A 64 -6.30 -8.49 11.77
CA LYS A 64 -6.23 -8.56 10.30
C LYS A 64 -5.79 -7.18 9.83
N LYS A 65 -4.74 -7.11 9.00
CA LYS A 65 -4.54 -5.89 8.21
C LYS A 65 -5.78 -5.75 7.34
N SER A 66 -6.64 -4.79 7.65
CA SER A 66 -7.53 -4.28 6.62
C SER A 66 -6.59 -3.68 5.59
N GLY A 67 -6.55 -4.26 4.39
CA GLY A 67 -5.96 -3.57 3.27
C GLY A 67 -6.55 -2.17 3.30
N LYS A 68 -5.72 -1.13 3.27
CA LYS A 68 -6.19 0.25 3.16
C LYS A 68 -7.31 0.19 2.15
N ASN A 69 -8.55 0.38 2.61
CA ASN A 69 -9.66 0.60 1.70
C ASN A 69 -9.21 1.86 1.00
N SER A 70 -8.61 1.71 -0.18
CA SER A 70 -8.31 2.85 -1.03
C SER A 70 -9.66 3.51 -1.13
N LYS A 71 -9.81 4.65 -0.44
CA LYS A 71 -11.06 5.40 -0.44
C LYS A 71 -11.34 5.53 -1.92
N ARG A 72 -12.41 4.87 -2.36
CA ARG A 72 -12.80 4.84 -3.76
C ARG A 72 -12.70 6.28 -4.21
N PRO A 73 -11.97 6.61 -5.28
CA PRO A 73 -11.99 7.97 -5.79
C PRO A 73 -13.47 8.30 -5.99
N SER A 74 -13.98 9.24 -5.19
CA SER A 74 -15.42 9.57 -5.15
C SER A 74 -15.91 10.09 -6.51
N SER A 75 -14.99 10.33 -7.44
CA SER A 75 -15.19 10.66 -8.83
C SER A 75 -15.62 9.49 -9.73
N MET A 76 -15.50 8.22 -9.35
CA MET A 76 -15.92 7.15 -10.27
C MET A 76 -17.45 7.04 -10.30
N SER A 77 -18.06 7.44 -11.42
CA SER A 77 -19.49 7.20 -11.66
C SER A 77 -19.79 5.70 -11.57
N GLN A 78 -21.01 5.37 -11.14
CA GLN A 78 -21.46 3.98 -11.03
C GLN A 78 -21.30 3.25 -12.37
N ASP A 79 -21.56 3.93 -13.49
CA ASP A 79 -21.38 3.43 -14.85
C ASP A 79 -19.92 3.07 -15.17
N LEU A 80 -18.98 3.96 -14.84
CA LEU A 80 -17.55 3.71 -15.05
C LEU A 80 -17.09 2.47 -14.27
N LEU A 81 -17.60 2.30 -13.05
CA LEU A 81 -17.30 1.16 -12.21
C LEU A 81 -17.84 -0.15 -12.81
N ILE A 82 -19.06 -0.14 -13.35
CA ILE A 82 -19.67 -1.30 -14.02
C ILE A 82 -18.83 -1.71 -15.22
N LYS A 83 -18.41 -0.75 -16.07
CA LYS A 83 -17.55 -1.03 -17.23
C LYS A 83 -16.19 -1.61 -16.83
N LEU A 84 -15.55 -1.05 -15.80
CA LEU A 84 -14.27 -1.57 -15.28
C LEU A 84 -14.38 -2.98 -14.70
N LYS A 85 -15.49 -3.30 -14.03
CA LYS A 85 -15.74 -4.66 -13.54
C LYS A 85 -15.89 -5.66 -14.69
N GLY A 86 -16.62 -5.29 -15.74
CA GLY A 86 -16.74 -6.11 -16.95
C GLY A 86 -15.37 -6.46 -17.55
N GLY A 87 -14.48 -5.47 -17.70
CA GLY A 87 -13.12 -5.73 -18.21
C GLY A 87 -12.28 -6.66 -17.33
N LYS A 88 -12.39 -6.55 -16.01
CA LYS A 88 -11.70 -7.44 -15.06
C LYS A 88 -12.21 -8.88 -15.15
N GLU A 89 -13.52 -9.05 -15.31
CA GLU A 89 -14.15 -10.36 -15.45
C GLU A 89 -13.71 -11.04 -16.75
N MET A 90 -13.69 -10.31 -17.88
CA MET A 90 -13.20 -10.84 -19.15
C MET A 90 -11.73 -11.27 -19.08
N HIS A 91 -10.89 -10.51 -18.37
CA HIS A 91 -9.50 -10.90 -18.14
C HIS A 91 -9.40 -12.19 -17.31
N ARG A 92 -10.27 -12.38 -16.33
CA ARG A 92 -10.34 -13.62 -15.52
C ARG A 92 -10.75 -14.82 -16.38
N GLN A 93 -11.79 -14.67 -17.21
CA GLN A 93 -12.26 -15.72 -18.11
C GLN A 93 -11.19 -16.11 -19.14
N ARG A 94 -10.46 -15.14 -19.70
CA ARG A 94 -9.31 -15.43 -20.58
C ARG A 94 -8.21 -16.21 -19.85
N LYS A 95 -7.90 -15.84 -18.60
CA LYS A 95 -6.92 -16.57 -17.79
C LYS A 95 -7.35 -18.02 -17.50
N GLN A 96 -8.65 -18.30 -17.54
CA GLN A 96 -9.25 -19.62 -17.34
C GLN A 96 -9.44 -20.41 -18.64
N GLY A 97 -9.04 -19.87 -19.80
CA GLY A 97 -9.18 -20.54 -21.10
C GLY A 97 -10.62 -20.57 -21.64
N GLN A 98 -11.55 -19.83 -21.04
CA GLN A 98 -12.98 -19.88 -21.36
C GLN A 98 -13.39 -19.03 -22.58
N VAL A 99 -12.50 -18.18 -23.09
CA VAL A 99 -12.82 -17.19 -24.14
C VAL A 99 -11.74 -17.25 -25.21
N SER A 100 -12.14 -17.27 -26.48
CA SER A 100 -11.19 -17.25 -27.59
C SER A 100 -10.43 -15.92 -27.67
N SER A 101 -9.27 -15.95 -28.33
CA SER A 101 -8.43 -14.74 -28.50
C SER A 101 -9.13 -13.61 -29.27
N GLY A 102 -10.02 -13.95 -30.20
CA GLY A 102 -10.82 -12.99 -30.98
C GLY A 102 -11.89 -12.30 -30.11
N GLU A 103 -12.75 -13.10 -29.47
CA GLU A 103 -13.82 -12.60 -28.59
C GLU A 103 -13.27 -11.74 -27.45
N TYR A 104 -12.12 -12.13 -26.88
CA TYR A 104 -11.46 -11.31 -25.87
C TYR A 104 -11.01 -9.95 -26.42
N ARG A 105 -10.47 -9.91 -27.64
CA ARG A 105 -10.01 -8.66 -28.26
C ARG A 105 -11.18 -7.71 -28.49
N ASP A 106 -12.30 -8.22 -28.97
CA ASP A 106 -13.50 -7.42 -29.23
C ASP A 106 -14.15 -6.94 -27.94
N ALA A 107 -14.31 -7.83 -26.94
CA ALA A 107 -14.79 -7.46 -25.62
C ALA A 107 -13.89 -6.43 -24.93
N ALA A 108 -12.57 -6.55 -25.06
CA ALA A 108 -11.62 -5.59 -24.53
C ALA A 108 -11.74 -4.22 -25.23
N ARG A 109 -11.97 -4.19 -26.55
CA ARG A 109 -12.26 -2.95 -27.30
C ARG A 109 -13.53 -2.29 -26.77
N LEU A 110 -14.63 -3.03 -26.71
CA LEU A 110 -15.92 -2.55 -26.20
C LEU A 110 -15.83 -2.03 -24.75
N CYS A 111 -15.07 -2.73 -23.90
CA CYS A 111 -14.83 -2.28 -22.53
C CYS A 111 -14.06 -0.95 -22.49
N ARG A 112 -12.99 -0.81 -23.29
CA ARG A 112 -12.21 0.44 -23.37
C ARG A 112 -13.08 1.58 -23.87
N ASP A 113 -13.88 1.35 -24.91
CA ASP A 113 -14.75 2.36 -25.49
C ASP A 113 -15.86 2.77 -24.50
N GLY A 114 -16.46 1.81 -23.80
CA GLY A 114 -17.42 2.08 -22.73
C GLY A 114 -16.83 2.92 -21.60
N VAL A 115 -15.58 2.64 -21.22
CA VAL A 115 -14.83 3.44 -20.22
C VAL A 115 -14.57 4.86 -20.74
N ARG A 116 -14.16 5.03 -22.00
CA ARG A 116 -13.95 6.36 -22.60
C ARG A 116 -15.26 7.17 -22.62
N LYS A 117 -16.35 6.59 -23.11
CA LYS A 117 -17.67 7.24 -23.15
C LYS A 117 -18.17 7.65 -21.76
N ALA A 118 -18.06 6.76 -20.77
CA ALA A 118 -18.46 7.06 -19.39
C ALA A 118 -17.63 8.21 -18.77
N LYS A 119 -16.33 8.28 -19.07
CA LYS A 119 -15.48 9.40 -18.63
C LYS A 119 -15.90 10.73 -19.27
N VAL A 120 -16.18 10.73 -20.57
CA VAL A 120 -16.65 11.94 -21.27
C VAL A 120 -17.98 12.40 -20.71
N GLN A 121 -18.94 11.48 -20.52
CA GLN A 121 -20.25 11.81 -19.95
C GLN A 121 -20.14 12.38 -18.53
N LEU A 122 -19.28 11.81 -17.69
CA LEU A 122 -19.03 12.33 -16.35
C LEU A 122 -18.51 13.77 -16.39
N LYS A 123 -17.53 14.06 -17.26
CA LYS A 123 -16.98 15.41 -17.43
C LYS A 123 -18.03 16.40 -17.93
N LEU A 124 -18.87 16.01 -18.90
CA LEU A 124 -19.97 16.82 -19.39
C LEU A 124 -20.98 17.14 -18.29
N ASN A 125 -21.39 16.14 -17.51
CA ASN A 125 -22.32 16.34 -16.39
C ASN A 125 -21.72 17.28 -15.33
N LEU A 126 -20.44 17.13 -15.01
CA LEU A 126 -19.74 18.03 -14.07
C LEU A 126 -19.62 19.47 -14.59
N ALA A 127 -19.40 19.65 -15.89
CA ALA A 127 -19.34 20.97 -16.51
C ALA A 127 -20.72 21.65 -16.51
N ARG A 128 -21.78 20.91 -16.87
CA ARG A 128 -23.16 21.41 -16.84
C ARG A 128 -23.59 21.80 -15.42
N ASP A 129 -23.24 20.98 -14.44
CA ASP A 129 -23.60 21.22 -13.05
C ASP A 129 -22.60 22.13 -12.32
N ALA A 130 -21.61 22.71 -13.00
CA ALA A 130 -20.57 23.52 -12.35
C ALA A 130 -21.14 24.74 -11.62
N LYS A 131 -22.22 25.34 -12.15
CA LYS A 131 -22.90 26.47 -11.53
C LYS A 131 -23.63 26.08 -10.24
N ASN A 132 -24.29 24.92 -10.25
CA ASN A 132 -25.12 24.42 -9.14
C ASN A 132 -24.29 23.65 -8.09
N ASN A 133 -23.17 23.06 -8.51
CA ASN A 133 -22.32 22.19 -7.71
C ASN A 133 -20.83 22.51 -7.90
N LYS A 134 -20.46 23.77 -7.60
CA LYS A 134 -19.06 24.24 -7.64
C LYS A 134 -18.11 23.31 -6.85
N LYS A 135 -18.55 22.84 -5.67
CA LYS A 135 -17.78 21.93 -4.81
C LYS A 135 -17.48 20.58 -5.49
N GLY A 136 -18.46 20.01 -6.20
CA GLY A 136 -18.30 18.77 -6.96
C GLY A 136 -17.28 18.90 -8.11
N PHE A 137 -17.35 20.02 -8.85
CA PHE A 137 -16.43 20.34 -9.93
C PHE A 137 -14.98 20.49 -9.44
N TYR A 138 -14.72 21.37 -8.46
CA TYR A 138 -13.36 21.56 -7.92
C TYR A 138 -12.82 20.32 -7.21
N ARG A 139 -13.68 19.49 -6.60
CA ARG A 139 -13.30 18.19 -6.06
C ARG A 139 -12.83 17.21 -7.15
N TYR A 140 -13.47 17.22 -8.32
CA TYR A 140 -13.03 16.42 -9.47
C TYR A 140 -11.69 16.90 -10.02
N VAL A 141 -11.56 18.21 -10.25
CA VAL A 141 -10.32 18.85 -10.74
C VAL A 141 -9.15 18.58 -9.79
N SER A 142 -9.34 18.73 -8.48
CA SER A 142 -8.30 18.44 -7.49
C SER A 142 -7.93 16.95 -7.45
N GLN A 143 -8.86 16.02 -7.70
CA GLN A 143 -8.54 14.58 -7.80
C GLN A 143 -7.74 14.26 -9.06
N GLU A 144 -8.09 14.83 -10.21
CA GLU A 144 -7.32 14.66 -11.46
C GLU A 144 -5.90 15.25 -11.31
N ARG A 145 -5.77 16.41 -10.66
CA ARG A 145 -4.46 17.04 -10.38
C ARG A 145 -3.57 16.20 -9.45
N LYS A 146 -4.14 15.48 -8.47
CA LYS A 146 -3.40 14.60 -7.55
C LYS A 146 -2.69 13.42 -8.22
N VAL A 147 -3.05 13.07 -9.45
CA VAL A 147 -2.36 12.01 -10.21
C VAL A 147 -1.02 12.50 -10.79
N LYS A 148 -0.73 13.80 -10.70
CA LYS A 148 0.45 14.44 -11.29
C LYS A 148 1.48 14.89 -10.24
N GLU A 149 1.71 14.07 -9.22
CA GLU A 149 3.00 14.10 -8.50
C GLU A 149 3.90 13.06 -9.15
N SER A 150 4.18 13.26 -10.45
CA SER A 150 5.35 12.62 -11.05
C SER A 150 6.55 13.27 -10.39
N VAL A 151 7.50 12.46 -9.94
CA VAL A 151 8.84 12.94 -9.58
C VAL A 151 9.26 13.90 -10.68
N CYS A 152 9.55 15.15 -10.32
CA CYS A 152 10.01 16.13 -11.30
C CYS A 152 11.22 15.53 -12.02
N PRO A 153 11.35 15.71 -13.35
CA PRO A 153 12.54 15.28 -14.06
C PRO A 153 13.77 15.74 -13.30
N LEU A 154 14.64 14.79 -12.96
CA LEU A 154 15.83 15.06 -12.16
C LEU A 154 16.72 16.00 -12.96
N MET A 155 17.29 17.02 -12.30
CA MET A 155 18.28 17.90 -12.90
C MET A 155 19.66 17.58 -12.32
N ASN A 156 20.67 17.60 -13.17
CA ASN A 156 22.05 17.46 -12.71
C ASN A 156 22.54 18.76 -12.04
N THR A 157 23.74 18.73 -11.47
CA THR A 157 24.40 19.89 -10.84
C THR A 157 24.60 21.07 -11.81
N THR A 158 24.61 20.81 -13.12
CA THR A 158 24.71 21.81 -14.20
C THR A 158 23.34 22.40 -14.58
N GLY A 159 22.24 21.96 -13.96
CA GLY A 159 20.89 22.44 -14.26
C GLY A 159 20.27 21.88 -15.55
N LYS A 160 20.89 20.87 -16.17
CA LYS A 160 20.33 20.17 -17.33
C LYS A 160 19.40 19.04 -16.89
N LEU A 161 18.34 18.83 -17.66
CA LEU A 161 17.39 17.74 -17.46
C LEU A 161 18.10 16.39 -17.71
N VAL A 162 17.98 15.48 -16.76
CA VAL A 162 18.54 14.14 -16.86
C VAL A 162 17.62 13.26 -17.71
N THR A 163 18.17 12.59 -18.72
CA THR A 163 17.37 11.82 -19.68
C THR A 163 17.59 10.31 -19.58
N THR A 164 18.84 9.87 -19.35
CA THR A 164 19.20 8.45 -19.23
C THR A 164 19.05 7.96 -17.79
N ASP A 165 18.94 6.65 -17.59
CA ASP A 165 18.76 6.08 -16.25
C ASP A 165 20.06 6.04 -15.45
N GLU A 166 21.21 5.92 -16.13
CA GLU A 166 22.55 6.01 -15.55
C GLU A 166 22.79 7.39 -14.93
N GLU A 167 22.50 8.46 -15.67
CA GLU A 167 22.64 9.83 -15.16
C GLU A 167 21.73 10.08 -13.94
N LYS A 168 20.53 9.47 -13.90
CA LYS A 168 19.61 9.59 -12.75
C LYS A 168 20.21 8.92 -11.51
N ALA A 169 20.80 7.74 -11.70
CA ALA A 169 21.43 6.99 -10.62
C ALA A 169 22.62 7.77 -10.04
N GLU A 170 23.44 8.38 -10.90
CA GLU A 170 24.60 9.15 -10.48
C GLU A 170 24.22 10.39 -9.67
N VAL A 171 23.24 11.17 -10.14
CA VAL A 171 22.76 12.37 -9.42
C VAL A 171 22.18 12.00 -8.05
N LEU A 172 21.42 10.90 -7.96
CA LEU A 172 20.89 10.41 -6.68
C LEU A 172 22.02 9.94 -5.75
N ASN A 173 23.01 9.22 -6.27
CA ASN A 173 24.13 8.71 -5.49
C ASN A 173 25.01 9.85 -4.95
N ASN A 174 25.28 10.87 -5.77
CA ASN A 174 26.02 12.06 -5.35
C ASN A 174 25.28 12.84 -4.26
N THR A 175 23.95 12.99 -4.41
CA THR A 175 23.10 13.63 -3.39
C THR A 175 23.15 12.84 -2.08
N PHE A 176 23.08 11.51 -2.15
CA PHE A 176 23.16 10.64 -0.98
C PHE A 176 24.52 10.74 -0.29
N ALA A 177 25.62 10.61 -1.04
CA ALA A 177 26.98 10.70 -0.52
C ALA A 177 27.24 12.04 0.20
N SER A 178 26.76 13.15 -0.35
CA SER A 178 26.91 14.49 0.23
C SER A 178 26.27 14.64 1.61
N VAL A 179 25.24 13.85 1.95
CA VAL A 179 24.60 13.89 3.27
C VAL A 179 25.43 13.17 4.33
N PHE A 180 26.31 12.23 3.92
CA PHE A 180 27.11 11.41 4.81
C PHE A 180 28.59 11.84 4.89
N THR A 181 29.06 12.72 4.01
CA THR A 181 30.38 13.35 4.11
C THR A 181 30.33 14.56 5.04
N GLY A 182 30.15 14.32 6.34
CA GLY A 182 30.45 15.30 7.39
C GLY A 182 31.97 15.52 7.48
N SER A 183 32.40 16.78 7.46
CA SER A 183 33.82 17.14 7.54
C SER A 183 34.48 16.51 8.78
N PRO A 184 35.66 15.86 8.65
CA PRO A 184 36.42 15.47 9.82
C PRO A 184 36.93 16.75 10.50
N SER A 185 36.25 17.12 11.58
CA SER A 185 36.72 18.10 12.57
C SER A 185 38.16 17.76 12.92
N SER A 186 39.10 18.58 12.45
CA SER A 186 40.52 18.45 12.76
C SER A 186 40.70 18.82 14.23
N HIS A 187 40.71 17.81 15.11
CA HIS A 187 41.22 17.97 16.45
C HIS A 187 42.74 18.14 16.33
N THR A 188 43.18 19.40 16.27
CA THR A 188 44.55 19.80 16.62
C THR A 188 44.82 19.36 18.05
N SER A 189 45.93 18.62 18.22
CA SER A 189 46.49 18.17 19.49
C SER A 189 46.74 19.30 20.49
#